data_AF-A0A969L8A9-F1
#
_entry.id   AF-A0A969L8A9-F1
#
_cell.length_a   1.000
_cell.length_b   1.000
_cell.length_c   1.000
_cell.angle_alpha   90.00
_cell.angle_beta   90.00
_cell.angle_gamma   90.00
#
_symmetry.space_group_name_H-M   'P 1'
#
loop_
_entity.id
_entity.type
_entity.pdbx_description
1 polymer ?
#
loop_
_entity_poly.entity_id
_entity_poly.type
_entity_poly.pdbx_seq_one_letter_code
_entity_poly.pdbx_strand_id
1 'polypeptide(L)'
;MRGYGPHKQPPGTWSDNSALTFCLLESLSSGDKLRAIGDHFVQWLYCNRWTAHGRVFDAGNTTYCVEMPPGQRFTIVQKFHPLPTHISAPFWPGFSTLNRRST
;
A
#
# COMPACT_ATOMS: atom_id res chain seq x y z
N MET A 1 -11.86 5.52 -11.33
CA MET A 1 -11.97 6.85 -10.69
C MET A 1 -11.87 7.94 -11.75
N ARG A 2 -12.82 8.88 -11.76
CA ARG A 2 -12.72 10.09 -12.60
C ARG A 2 -11.55 10.93 -12.08
N GLY A 3 -10.73 11.48 -12.97
CA GLY A 3 -9.62 12.33 -12.57
C GLY A 3 -10.06 13.69 -12.03
N TYR A 4 -9.12 14.39 -11.40
CA TYR A 4 -9.20 15.80 -11.02
C TYR A 4 -10.33 16.15 -10.04
N GLY A 5 -10.75 15.20 -9.21
CA GLY A 5 -11.62 15.44 -8.05
C GLY A 5 -10.92 16.21 -6.91
N PRO A 6 -11.42 16.13 -5.66
CA PRO A 6 -10.93 16.94 -4.53
C PRO A 6 -9.41 16.84 -4.29
N HIS A 7 -8.85 15.65 -4.48
CA HIS A 7 -7.42 15.37 -4.29
C HIS A 7 -6.56 15.64 -5.54
N LYS A 8 -7.17 16.18 -6.62
CA LYS A 8 -6.50 16.55 -7.88
C LYS A 8 -5.66 15.44 -8.52
N GLN A 9 -6.06 14.19 -8.32
CA GLN A 9 -5.36 13.02 -8.84
C GLN A 9 -5.69 12.78 -10.32
N PRO A 10 -4.74 12.32 -11.15
CA PRO A 10 -5.02 12.01 -12.55
C PRO A 10 -6.03 10.86 -12.67
N PRO A 11 -6.77 10.77 -13.80
CA PRO A 11 -7.66 9.65 -14.07
C PRO A 11 -6.95 8.30 -13.89
N GLY A 12 -7.65 7.33 -13.31
CA GLY A 12 -7.09 6.00 -13.03
C GLY A 12 -6.34 5.87 -11.70
N THR A 13 -6.09 6.96 -10.97
CA THR A 13 -5.54 6.89 -9.60
C THR A 13 -6.55 6.25 -8.66
N TRP A 14 -6.14 5.27 -7.87
CA TRP A 14 -6.97 4.64 -6.83
C TRP A 14 -6.78 5.30 -5.45
N SER A 15 -7.83 5.31 -4.61
CA SER A 15 -7.82 5.94 -3.27
C SER A 15 -7.50 4.97 -2.14
N ASP A 16 -7.65 5.43 -0.90
CA ASP A 16 -7.64 4.66 0.34
C ASP A 16 -8.48 3.37 0.28
N ASN A 17 -9.73 3.42 -0.19
CA ASN A 17 -10.63 2.28 -0.25
C ASN A 17 -10.05 1.12 -1.07
N SER A 18 -9.50 1.43 -2.24
CA SER A 18 -8.83 0.44 -3.08
C SER A 18 -7.53 -0.04 -2.46
N ALA A 19 -6.74 0.85 -1.87
CA ALA A 19 -5.47 0.49 -1.24
C ALA A 19 -5.68 -0.45 -0.03
N LEU A 20 -6.66 -0.17 0.82
CA LEU A 20 -7.05 -1.03 1.94
C LEU A 20 -7.64 -2.36 1.44
N THR A 21 -8.40 -2.34 0.34
CA THR A 21 -8.88 -3.57 -0.31
C THR A 21 -7.72 -4.43 -0.81
N PHE A 22 -6.67 -3.84 -1.40
CA PHE A 22 -5.48 -4.57 -1.81
C PHE A 22 -4.70 -5.14 -0.61
N CYS A 23 -4.53 -4.37 0.47
CA CYS A 23 -3.94 -4.88 1.71
C CYS A 23 -4.72 -6.09 2.24
N LEU A 24 -6.06 -6.04 2.22
CA LEU A 24 -6.90 -7.15 2.65
C LEU A 24 -6.75 -8.37 1.73
N LEU A 25 -6.83 -8.16 0.41
CA LEU A 25 -6.70 -9.23 -0.59
C LEU A 25 -5.34 -9.94 -0.47
N GLU A 26 -4.26 -9.18 -0.33
CA GLU A 26 -2.91 -9.71 -0.15
C GLU A 26 -2.81 -10.58 1.12
N SER A 27 -3.39 -10.11 2.22
CA SER A 27 -3.40 -10.84 3.49
C SER A 27 -4.20 -12.14 3.39
N LEU A 28 -5.40 -12.08 2.78
CA LEU A 28 -6.25 -13.26 2.58
C LEU A 28 -5.58 -14.28 1.66
N SER A 29 -4.89 -13.82 0.62
CA SER A 29 -4.13 -14.68 -0.30
C SER A 29 -2.95 -15.36 0.39
N SER A 30 -2.37 -14.72 1.40
CA SER A 30 -1.24 -15.25 2.17
C SER A 30 -1.66 -16.14 3.35
N GLY A 31 -2.97 -16.23 3.63
CA GLY A 31 -3.49 -16.98 4.79
C GLY A 31 -3.21 -16.29 6.14
N ASP A 32 -3.09 -14.96 6.13
CA ASP A 32 -2.70 -14.17 7.29
C ASP A 32 -3.78 -14.16 8.39
N LYS A 33 -3.32 -14.08 9.65
CA LYS A 33 -4.20 -13.84 10.79
C LYS A 33 -4.64 -12.37 10.81
N LEU A 34 -5.78 -12.08 11.44
CA LEU A 34 -6.34 -10.73 11.63
C LEU A 34 -5.31 -9.66 12.02
N ARG A 35 -4.34 -10.02 12.86
CA ARG A 35 -3.28 -9.11 13.27
C ARG A 35 -2.41 -8.62 12.10
N ALA A 36 -2.03 -9.52 11.19
CA ALA A 36 -1.21 -9.17 10.04
C ALA A 36 -1.99 -8.31 9.01
N ILE A 37 -3.31 -8.52 8.89
CA ILE A 37 -4.18 -7.61 8.12
C ILE A 37 -4.09 -6.19 8.67
N GLY A 38 -4.19 -6.04 10.00
CA GLY A 38 -4.03 -4.75 10.68
C GLY A 38 -2.66 -4.14 10.42
N ASP A 39 -1.59 -4.94 10.51
CA ASP A 39 -0.23 -4.46 10.24
C ASP A 39 -0.07 -3.98 8.78
N HIS A 40 -0.74 -4.60 7.80
CA HIS A 40 -0.76 -4.12 6.41
C HIS A 40 -1.49 -2.79 6.25
N PHE A 41 -2.57 -2.56 7.00
CA PHE A 41 -3.24 -1.24 7.00
C PHE A 41 -2.35 -0.15 7.61
N VAL A 42 -1.64 -0.47 8.69
CA VAL A 42 -0.65 0.44 9.30
C VAL A 42 0.48 0.73 8.31
N GLN A 43 0.98 -0.28 7.60
CA GLN A 43 2.00 -0.09 6.57
C GLN A 43 1.50 0.73 5.37
N TRP A 44 0.22 0.64 5.00
CA TRP A 44 -0.35 1.57 4.01
C TRP A 44 -0.26 3.00 4.54
N LEU A 45 -0.70 3.24 5.78
CA LEU A 45 -0.80 4.58 6.37
C LEU A 45 0.57 5.24 6.61
N TYR A 46 1.56 4.50 7.12
CA TYR A 46 2.86 5.06 7.52
C TYR A 46 4.02 4.72 6.59
N CYS A 47 3.88 3.69 5.75
CA CYS A 47 4.94 3.22 4.85
C CYS A 47 4.56 3.28 3.37
N ASN A 48 3.44 3.93 3.03
CA ASN A 48 2.95 4.10 1.65
C ASN A 48 2.69 2.78 0.88
N ARG A 49 2.50 1.66 1.59
CA ARG A 49 2.16 0.36 0.97
C ARG A 49 0.89 0.52 0.13
N TRP A 50 0.82 -0.06 -1.07
CA TRP A 50 -0.36 0.00 -1.96
C TRP A 50 -0.89 1.41 -2.32
N THR A 51 -0.09 2.46 -2.10
CA THR A 51 -0.44 3.82 -2.56
C THR A 51 -0.24 3.96 -4.07
N ALA A 52 -1.10 4.74 -4.72
CA ALA A 52 -1.03 4.93 -6.17
C ALA A 52 0.24 5.66 -6.64
N HIS A 53 0.73 6.62 -5.84
CA HIS A 53 1.86 7.50 -6.21
C HIS A 53 2.91 7.61 -5.08
N GLY A 54 3.08 6.56 -4.28
CA GLY A 54 4.05 6.56 -3.17
C GLY A 54 3.69 7.50 -2.03
N ARG A 55 2.44 7.98 -1.96
CA ARG A 55 1.93 8.85 -0.89
C ARG A 55 0.49 8.50 -0.55
N VAL A 56 0.17 8.52 0.74
CA VAL A 56 -1.21 8.38 1.24
C VAL A 56 -2.01 9.66 0.95
N PHE A 57 -3.26 9.49 0.55
CA PHE A 57 -4.25 10.55 0.44
C PHE A 57 -5.65 9.97 0.67
N ASP A 58 -6.64 10.83 0.91
CA ASP A 58 -8.05 10.45 1.13
C ASP A 58 -8.30 9.57 2.37
N ALA A 59 -7.39 9.55 3.34
CA ALA A 59 -7.59 8.82 4.58
C ALA A 59 -8.60 9.54 5.48
N GLY A 60 -9.65 8.83 5.91
CA GLY A 60 -10.63 9.35 6.87
C GLY A 60 -10.07 9.49 8.29
N ASN A 61 -10.63 10.40 9.09
CA ASN A 61 -10.20 10.62 10.47
C ASN A 61 -10.22 9.34 11.32
N THR A 62 -11.26 8.50 11.20
CA THR A 62 -11.33 7.22 11.95
C THR A 62 -10.17 6.29 11.61
N THR A 63 -9.69 6.30 10.37
CA THR A 63 -8.53 5.53 9.93
C THR A 63 -7.23 6.05 10.55
N TYR A 64 -7.11 7.38 10.72
CA TYR A 64 -5.99 7.98 11.45
C TYR A 64 -6.05 7.72 12.96
N CYS A 65 -7.26 7.67 13.52
CA CYS A 65 -7.49 7.42 14.93
C CYS A 65 -7.40 5.94 15.31
N VAL A 66 -6.86 5.06 14.44
CA VAL A 66 -6.49 3.71 14.85
C VAL A 66 -5.40 3.83 15.92
N GLU A 67 -5.86 3.81 17.16
CA GLU A 67 -5.01 3.93 18.33
C GLU A 67 -4.18 2.66 18.44
N MET A 68 -2.86 2.80 18.44
CA MET A 68 -1.98 1.67 18.62
C MET A 68 -2.15 1.16 20.05
N PRO A 69 -2.45 -0.14 20.25
CA PRO A 69 -2.54 -0.70 21.59
C PRO A 69 -1.24 -0.41 22.37
N PRO A 70 -1.32 0.04 23.62
CA PRO A 70 -0.13 0.32 24.42
C PRO A 70 0.78 -0.92 24.50
N GLY A 71 2.08 -0.72 24.25
CA GLY A 71 3.08 -1.79 24.21
C GLY A 71 3.38 -2.36 22.81
N GLN A 72 2.68 -1.91 21.76
CA GLN A 72 2.94 -2.35 20.39
C GLN A 72 4.06 -1.53 19.73
N ARG A 73 5.17 -2.19 19.36
CA ARG A 73 6.22 -1.62 18.49
C ARG A 73 6.03 -2.12 17.06
N PHE A 74 5.86 -1.20 16.12
CA PHE A 74 6.03 -1.52 14.70
C PHE A 74 7.51 -1.67 14.42
N THR A 75 7.92 -2.89 14.09
CA THR A 75 9.22 -3.11 13.47
C THR A 75 8.97 -3.06 11.97
N ILE A 76 9.53 -2.06 11.28
CA ILE A 76 9.50 -2.01 9.82
C ILE A 76 10.38 -3.16 9.34
N VAL A 77 9.76 -4.32 9.11
CA VAL A 77 10.36 -5.37 8.32
C VAL A 77 9.76 -5.18 6.94
N GLN A 78 10.46 -4.51 6.03
CA GLN A 78 10.19 -4.68 4.61
C GLN A 78 10.49 -6.14 4.29
N LYS A 79 9.51 -7.03 4.52
CA LYS A 79 9.54 -8.36 3.95
C LYS A 79 9.24 -8.15 2.48
N PHE A 80 10.29 -7.96 1.70
CA PHE A 80 10.24 -8.07 0.26
C PHE A 80 9.94 -9.55 -0.01
N HIS A 81 8.66 -9.91 -0.05
CA HIS A 81 8.28 -11.17 -0.67
C HIS A 81 8.44 -10.96 -2.17
N PRO A 82 9.42 -11.59 -2.83
CA PRO A 82 9.46 -11.54 -4.28
C PRO A 82 8.14 -12.10 -4.79
N LEU A 83 7.49 -11.35 -5.68
CA LEU A 83 6.28 -11.82 -6.34
C LEU A 83 6.54 -13.23 -6.94
N PRO A 84 5.59 -14.17 -6.82
CA PRO A 84 5.74 -15.50 -7.41
C PRO A 84 6.00 -15.37 -8.91
N THR A 85 7.09 -15.97 -9.39
CA THR A 85 7.63 -15.86 -10.75
C THR A 85 6.75 -16.47 -11.85
N HIS A 86 5.51 -16.86 -11.56
CA HIS A 86 4.60 -17.49 -12.52
C HIS A 86 3.23 -16.82 -12.66
N ILE A 87 3.02 -15.64 -12.06
CA ILE A 87 1.91 -14.80 -12.49
C ILE A 87 2.47 -13.85 -13.55
N SER A 88 2.14 -14.12 -14.81
CA SER A 88 2.22 -13.13 -15.88
C SER A 88 1.32 -11.94 -15.50
N ALA A 89 1.88 -11.01 -14.73
CA ALA A 89 1.24 -9.74 -14.43
C ALA A 89 1.16 -8.93 -15.73
N PRO A 90 0.04 -8.22 -16.00
CA PRO A 90 -0.04 -7.32 -17.13
C PRO A 90 1.05 -6.25 -16.99
N PHE A 91 1.85 -6.12 -18.05
CA PHE A 91 2.88 -5.11 -18.24
C PHE A 91 2.37 -3.73 -17.81
N TRP A 92 2.86 -3.23 -16.68
CA TRP A 92 2.58 -1.88 -16.19
C TRP A 92 3.72 -0.95 -16.61
N PRO A 93 3.50 -0.01 -17.55
CA PRO A 93 4.53 0.94 -17.94
C PRO A 93 4.54 2.10 -16.94
N GLY A 94 5.61 2.23 -16.13
CA GLY A 94 5.70 3.38 -15.21
C GLY A 94 6.85 3.40 -14.21
N PHE A 95 7.60 2.32 -14.02
CA PHE A 95 8.84 2.37 -13.23
C PHE A 95 10.02 2.70 -14.13
N SER A 96 10.28 4.00 -14.35
CA SER A 96 11.59 4.45 -14.80
C SER A 96 12.59 4.19 -13.67
N THR A 97 13.39 3.14 -13.83
CA THR A 97 14.56 2.84 -13.01
C THR A 97 15.55 4.00 -13.12
N LEU A 98 15.68 4.80 -12.04
CA LEU A 98 16.80 5.72 -11.89
C LEU A 98 18.05 4.88 -11.60
N ASN A 99 18.75 4.45 -12.65
CA ASN A 99 20.02 3.75 -12.54
C ASN A 99 21.12 4.79 -12.29
N ARG A 100 21.35 5.16 -11.03
CA ARG A 100 22.58 5.89 -10.67
C ARG A 100 23.66 4.85 -10.37
N ARG A 101 24.37 4.41 -11.42
CA ARG A 101 25.63 3.68 -11.25
C ARG A 101 26.69 4.63 -10.70
N SER A 102 27.31 4.21 -9.61
CA SER A 102 28.61 4.69 -9.15
C SER A 102 29.69 4.33 -10.16
N THR A 103 30.41 5.34 -10.63
CA THR A 103 31.86 5.31 -10.88
C THR A 103 32.41 6.65 -10.44
#